data_AF-A0A1G9ZWT3-F1
#
_entry.id   AF-A0A1G9ZWT3-F1
#
_cell.length_a   1.000
_cell.length_b   1.000
_cell.length_c   1.000
_cell.angle_alpha   90.00
_cell.angle_beta   90.00
_cell.angle_gamma   90.00
#
_symmetry.space_group_name_H-M   'P 1'
#
loop_
_entity.id
_entity.type
_entity.pdbx_description
1 polymer ?
#
loop_
_entity_poly.entity_id
_entity_poly.type
_entity_poly.pdbx_seq_one_letter_code
_entity_poly.pdbx_strand_id
1 'polypeptide(L)'
;MLRRVIYTTNSIESLNYQLRKVSKNRGQFPSDEAAVKLLWLAICNIEDKRARERDKEKNLPASKRKAKGRMVEGQVTTNWKQALAQLAAAYPERIRPYL
;
A
#
# COMPACT_ATOMS: atom_id res chain seq x y z
N MET A 1 -9.59 -1.52 16.26
CA MET A 1 -8.97 -0.47 15.42
C MET A 1 -7.63 -0.92 14.84
N LEU A 2 -6.80 -1.61 15.62
CA LEU A 2 -5.51 -2.17 15.18
C LEU A 2 -5.55 -2.89 13.81
N ARG A 3 -6.51 -3.81 13.59
CA ARG A 3 -6.66 -4.50 12.29
C ARG A 3 -6.85 -3.54 11.12
N ARG A 4 -7.64 -2.46 11.26
CA ARG A 4 -7.83 -1.47 10.18
C ARG A 4 -6.52 -0.77 9.84
N VAL A 5 -5.73 -0.43 10.86
CA VAL A 5 -4.42 0.21 10.70
C VAL A 5 -3.39 -0.74 10.05
N ILE A 6 -3.37 -2.01 10.45
CA ILE A 6 -2.54 -3.03 9.77
C ILE A 6 -3.02 -3.23 8.33
N TYR A 7 -4.33 -3.30 8.07
CA TYR A 7 -4.82 -3.44 6.70
C TYR A 7 -4.63 -2.18 5.83
N THR A 8 -4.31 -1.03 6.41
CA THR A 8 -3.84 0.12 5.62
C THR A 8 -2.40 -0.06 5.12
N THR A 9 -1.53 -0.79 5.83
CA THR A 9 -0.19 -1.16 5.31
C THR A 9 -0.27 -2.19 4.19
N ASN A 10 -1.34 -2.99 4.13
CA ASN A 10 -1.60 -3.93 3.04
C ASN A 10 -1.59 -3.26 1.64
N SER A 11 -1.94 -1.97 1.56
CA SER A 11 -1.86 -1.22 0.29
C SER A 11 -0.42 -0.93 -0.12
N ILE A 12 0.45 -0.60 0.85
CA ILE A 12 1.89 -0.39 0.66
C ILE A 12 2.58 -1.73 0.36
N GLU A 13 2.25 -2.77 1.12
CA GLU A 13 2.73 -4.13 0.91
C GLU A 13 2.34 -4.65 -0.48
N SER A 14 1.10 -4.44 -0.90
CA SER A 14 0.65 -4.81 -2.24
C SER A 14 1.39 -4.08 -3.34
N LEU A 15 1.75 -2.81 -3.15
CA LEU A 15 2.55 -2.05 -4.11
C LEU A 15 3.98 -2.60 -4.15
N ASN A 16 4.62 -2.76 -2.99
CA ASN A 16 5.96 -3.31 -2.87
C ASN A 16 6.07 -4.71 -3.48
N TYR A 17 5.05 -5.55 -3.30
CA TYR A 17 4.98 -6.86 -3.94
C TYR A 17 5.01 -6.77 -5.46
N GLN A 18 4.23 -5.84 -6.06
CA GLN A 18 4.20 -5.66 -7.51
C GLN A 18 5.52 -5.09 -8.04
N LEU A 19 6.14 -4.13 -7.34
CA LEU A 19 7.45 -3.60 -7.70
C LEU A 19 8.54 -4.69 -7.66
N ARG A 20 8.57 -5.51 -6.59
CA ARG A 20 9.46 -6.67 -6.48
C ARG A 20 9.24 -7.66 -7.61
N LYS A 21 7.99 -7.90 -8.02
CA LYS A 21 7.68 -8.81 -9.13
C LYS A 21 8.28 -8.32 -10.45
N VAL A 22 8.26 -7.01 -10.71
CA VAL A 22 8.81 -6.43 -11.95
C VAL A 22 10.34 -6.39 -11.91
N SER A 23 10.96 -6.19 -10.74
CA SER A 23 12.42 -6.16 -10.61
C SER A 23 13.06 -7.55 -10.46
N LYS A 24 12.32 -8.57 -10.00
CA LYS A 24 12.87 -9.91 -9.67
C LYS A 24 13.68 -10.54 -10.80
N ASN A 25 13.28 -10.33 -12.06
CA ASN A 25 13.95 -10.92 -13.21
C ASN A 25 15.08 -10.04 -13.77
N ARG A 26 15.35 -8.87 -13.18
CA ARG A 26 16.41 -7.93 -13.58
C ARG A 26 17.41 -7.76 -12.45
N GLY A 27 18.39 -8.67 -12.41
CA GLY A 27 19.41 -8.73 -11.36
C GLY A 27 20.45 -7.59 -11.43
N GLN A 28 20.70 -7.02 -12.62
CA GLN A 28 21.60 -5.88 -12.79
C GLN A 28 21.00 -4.86 -13.75
N PHE A 29 21.17 -3.59 -13.41
CA PHE A 29 20.76 -2.45 -14.24
C PHE A 29 21.99 -1.79 -14.85
N PRO A 30 21.92 -1.30 -16.09
CA PRO A 30 23.03 -0.62 -16.76
C PRO A 30 23.31 0.78 -16.18
N SER A 31 22.34 1.39 -15.50
CA SER A 31 22.48 2.65 -14.78
C SER A 31 21.34 2.82 -13.75
N ASP A 32 21.52 3.73 -12.79
CA ASP A 32 20.48 4.08 -11.81
C ASP A 32 19.23 4.63 -12.50
N GLU A 33 19.41 5.43 -13.56
CA GLU A 33 18.31 5.95 -14.38
C GLU A 33 17.48 4.83 -15.00
N ALA A 34 18.11 3.75 -15.45
CA ALA A 34 17.40 2.60 -16.01
C ALA A 34 16.55 1.88 -14.95
N ALA A 35 17.04 1.79 -13.72
CA ALA A 35 16.28 1.24 -12.60
C ALA A 35 15.07 2.13 -12.25
N VAL A 36 15.29 3.45 -12.14
CA VAL A 36 14.23 4.43 -11.86
C VAL A 36 13.17 4.40 -12.95
N LYS A 37 13.56 4.38 -14.22
CA LYS A 37 12.63 4.33 -15.37
C LYS A 37 11.77 3.07 -15.35
N LEU A 38 12.36 1.93 -15.01
CA LEU A 38 11.62 0.66 -14.89
C LEU A 38 10.60 0.71 -13.75
N LEU A 39 10.99 1.23 -12.58
CA LEU A 39 10.06 1.39 -11.46
C LEU A 39 8.93 2.37 -11.78
N TRP A 40 9.23 3.48 -12.45
CA TRP A 40 8.23 4.44 -12.90
C TRP A 40 7.21 3.79 -13.85
N LEU A 41 7.68 3.09 -14.89
CA LEU A 41 6.81 2.35 -15.81
C LEU A 41 5.96 1.29 -15.10
N ALA A 42 6.53 0.62 -14.10
CA ALA A 42 5.79 -0.34 -13.29
C ALA A 42 4.65 0.34 -12.52
N ILE A 43 4.89 1.50 -11.92
CA ILE A 43 3.88 2.28 -11.21
C ILE A 43 2.77 2.73 -12.17
N CYS A 44 3.12 3.27 -13.35
CA CYS A 44 2.13 3.66 -14.37
C CYS A 44 1.23 2.48 -14.75
N ASN A 45 1.82 1.32 -15.04
CA ASN A 45 1.07 0.12 -15.39
C ASN A 45 0.13 -0.35 -14.26
N ILE A 46 0.56 -0.23 -13.00
CA ILE A 46 -0.27 -0.58 -11.83
C ILE A 46 -1.46 0.37 -11.73
N GLU A 47 -1.24 1.67 -11.85
CA GLU A 47 -2.29 2.67 -11.75
C GLU A 47 -3.27 2.59 -12.94
N ASP A 48 -2.79 2.32 -14.16
CA ASP A 48 -3.65 2.09 -15.32
C ASP A 48 -4.52 0.85 -15.17
N LYS A 49 -3.98 -0.21 -14.56
CA LYS A 49 -4.79 -1.39 -14.22
C LYS A 49 -5.87 -1.04 -13.20
N ARG A 50 -5.52 -0.33 -12.13
CA ARG A 50 -6.48 0.10 -11.10
C ARG A 50 -7.53 1.06 -11.66
N ALA A 51 -7.14 1.94 -12.59
CA ALA A 51 -8.05 2.84 -13.28
C ALA A 51 -9.11 2.06 -14.08
N ARG A 52 -8.68 1.08 -14.88
CA ARG A 52 -9.59 0.20 -15.61
C ARG A 52 -10.51 -0.60 -14.69
N GLU A 53 -10.03 -1.07 -13.53
CA GLU A 53 -10.87 -1.73 -12.53
C GLU A 53 -11.93 -0.79 -11.95
N ARG A 54 -11.54 0.46 -11.62
CA ARG A 54 -12.49 1.49 -11.15
C ARG A 54 -13.54 1.84 -12.20
N ASP A 55 -13.14 1.93 -13.47
CA ASP A 55 -14.06 2.27 -14.56
C ASP A 55 -15.13 1.18 -14.77
N LYS A 56 -14.75 -0.10 -14.63
CA LYS A 56 -15.70 -1.22 -14.66
C LYS A 56 -16.74 -1.15 -13.55
N GLU A 57 -16.39 -0.57 -12.41
CA GLU A 57 -17.25 -0.51 -11.22
C GLU A 57 -17.92 0.85 -11.02
N LYS A 58 -17.72 1.81 -11.94
CA LYS A 58 -18.19 3.20 -11.81
C LYS A 58 -19.70 3.32 -11.54
N ASN A 59 -20.49 2.47 -12.17
CA ASN A 59 -21.95 2.48 -12.07
C ASN A 59 -22.49 1.61 -10.92
N LEU A 60 -21.62 0.91 -10.17
CA LEU A 60 -22.05 0.14 -9.00
C LEU A 60 -22.28 1.08 -7.81
N PRO A 61 -23.23 0.74 -6.91
CA PRO A 61 -23.36 1.42 -5.63
C PRO A 61 -22.08 1.26 -4.81
N ALA A 62 -21.74 2.27 -4.00
CA ALA A 62 -20.47 2.34 -3.28
C ALA A 62 -20.16 1.10 -2.43
N SER A 63 -21.19 0.47 -1.85
CA SER A 63 -21.07 -0.76 -1.06
C SER A 63 -20.60 -1.99 -1.85
N LYS A 64 -20.75 -1.97 -3.18
CA LYS A 64 -20.37 -3.08 -4.08
C LYS A 64 -19.05 -2.83 -4.82
N ARG A 65 -18.46 -1.64 -4.71
CA ARG A 65 -17.17 -1.32 -5.33
C ARG A 65 -16.02 -1.97 -4.55
N LYS A 66 -15.17 -2.72 -5.25
CA LYS A 66 -14.01 -3.43 -4.72
C LYS A 66 -12.70 -2.94 -5.34
N ALA A 67 -12.75 -2.15 -6.41
CA ALA A 67 -11.57 -1.61 -7.07
C ALA A 67 -10.72 -0.79 -6.08
N LYS A 68 -9.39 -0.93 -6.18
CA LYS A 68 -8.47 -0.22 -5.29
C LYS A 68 -8.61 1.29 -5.49
N GLY A 69 -8.63 2.01 -4.36
CA GLY A 69 -8.61 3.47 -4.35
C GLY A 69 -7.33 4.02 -4.97
N ARG A 70 -7.37 5.32 -5.32
CA ARG A 70 -6.15 6.04 -5.72
C ARG A 70 -5.21 6.09 -4.52
N MET A 71 -3.92 5.84 -4.75
CA MET A 71 -2.91 6.22 -3.76
C MET A 71 -2.82 7.74 -3.75
N VAL A 72 -3.25 8.35 -2.65
CA VAL A 72 -3.13 9.79 -2.42
C VAL A 72 -1.90 10.00 -1.55
N GLU A 73 -0.92 10.73 -2.06
CA GLU A 73 0.23 11.15 -1.28
C GLU A 73 -0.22 11.95 -0.06
N GLY A 74 0.33 11.67 1.12
CA GLY A 74 -0.04 12.37 2.35
C GLY A 74 -1.36 11.93 2.99
N GLN A 75 -2.02 10.85 2.51
CA GLN A 75 -3.14 10.28 3.27
C GLN A 75 -2.62 9.71 4.61
N VAL A 76 -2.75 10.51 5.67
CA VAL A 76 -2.40 10.09 7.02
C VAL A 76 -3.27 8.89 7.39
N THR A 77 -2.63 7.78 7.76
CA THR A 77 -3.34 6.64 8.32
C THR A 77 -3.91 7.06 9.68
N THR A 78 -5.21 7.33 9.70
CA THR A 78 -5.89 7.72 10.93
C THR A 78 -5.85 6.56 11.92
N ASN A 79 -5.86 6.87 13.22
CA ASN A 79 -6.00 5.91 14.33
C ASN A 79 -4.72 5.16 14.75
N TRP A 80 -3.52 5.51 14.28
CA TRP A 80 -2.27 4.92 14.80
C TRP A 80 -2.08 5.14 16.30
N LYS A 81 -2.39 6.34 16.81
CA LYS A 81 -2.30 6.66 18.24
C LYS A 81 -3.22 5.77 19.09
N GLN A 82 -4.43 5.49 18.59
CA GLN A 82 -5.40 4.61 19.25
C GLN A 82 -5.01 3.13 19.12
N ALA A 83 -4.45 2.72 17.98
CA ALA A 83 -3.92 1.38 17.78
C ALA A 83 -2.71 1.09 18.69
N LEU A 84 -1.82 2.08 18.85
CA LEU A 84 -0.68 2.01 19.75
C LEU A 84 -1.12 1.90 21.20
N ALA A 85 -2.12 2.68 21.62
CA ALA A 85 -2.72 2.55 22.95
C ALA A 85 -3.33 1.15 23.19
N GLN A 86 -4.01 0.58 22.18
CA GLN A 86 -4.54 -0.79 22.26
C GLN A 86 -3.41 -1.83 22.39
N LEU A 87 -2.32 -1.67 21.64
CA LEU A 87 -1.15 -2.55 21.73
C LEU A 87 -0.44 -2.45 23.08
N ALA A 88 -0.30 -1.23 23.62
CA ALA A 88 0.29 -0.99 24.93
C ALA A 88 -0.52 -1.59 26.09
N ALA A 89 -1.84 -1.67 25.93
CA ALA A 89 -2.73 -2.31 26.90
C ALA A 89 -2.71 -3.85 26.77
N ALA A 90 -2.69 -4.39 25.54
CA ALA A 90 -2.71 -5.83 25.29
C ALA A 90 -1.35 -6.53 25.50
N TYR A 91 -0.25 -5.83 25.23
CA TYR A 91 1.12 -6.35 25.30
C TYR A 91 2.05 -5.37 26.04
N PRO A 92 1.78 -5.08 27.33
CA PRO A 92 2.48 -4.05 28.08
C PRO A 92 3.99 -4.27 28.12
N GLU A 93 4.44 -5.49 28.43
CA GLU A 93 5.86 -5.85 28.53
C GLU A 93 6.66 -5.69 27.23
N ARG A 94 5.98 -5.74 26.08
CA ARG A 94 6.63 -5.65 24.76
C ARG A 94 6.63 -4.23 24.20
N ILE A 95 5.64 -3.42 24.56
CA ILE A 95 5.40 -2.12 23.92
C ILE A 95 5.83 -0.97 24.83
N ARG A 96 5.59 -1.05 26.14
CA ARG A 96 5.93 0.03 27.08
C ARG A 96 7.42 0.41 27.14
N PRO A 97 8.39 -0.51 26.93
CA PRO A 97 9.81 -0.11 26.90
C PRO A 97 10.20 0.80 25.73
N TYR A 98 9.35 0.92 24.70
CA TYR A 98 9.63 1.67 23.46
C TYR A 98 8.65 2.83 23.21
N LEU A 99 7.76 3.11 24.17
CA LEU A 99 6.84 4.25 24.15
C LEU A 99 7.49 5.46 24.81
#